data_AF-A0A8H7K8B9-F1
#
_entry.id   AF-A0A8H7K8B9-F1
#
_cell.length_a   1.000
_cell.length_b   1.000
_cell.length_c   1.000
_cell.angle_alpha   90.00
_cell.angle_beta   90.00
_cell.angle_gamma   90.00
#
_symmetry.space_group_name_H-M   'P 1'
#
loop_
_entity.id
_entity.type
_entity.pdbx_description
1 polymer ?
#
loop_
_entity_poly.entity_id
_entity_poly.type
_entity_poly.pdbx_seq_one_letter_code
_entity_poly.pdbx_strand_id
1 'polypeptide(L)'
;MPVFYHMGYPGDKDGGSQPNLMTHITVFGDRTFDCDGTGPFYTDTDAVGGQSGGPHWLPDEEGNRWIWGALSIGVSYGAGQGYSGFSSGAEMIDAINQMREEFP
;
A
#
# COMPACT_ATOMS: atom_id res chain seq x y z
N MET A 1 -16.93 -4.99 2.41
CA MET A 1 -15.61 -4.86 1.77
C MET A 1 -14.62 -4.45 2.85
N PRO A 2 -13.41 -5.01 2.90
CA PRO A 2 -12.41 -4.61 3.89
C PRO A 2 -12.08 -3.11 3.75
N VAL A 3 -11.86 -2.42 4.87
CA VAL A 3 -11.50 -1.00 4.90
C VAL A 3 -10.01 -0.93 5.19
N PHE A 4 -9.22 -0.45 4.23
CA PHE A 4 -7.78 -0.33 4.41
C PHE A 4 -7.34 1.05 4.89
N TYR A 5 -6.16 1.07 5.49
CA TYR A 5 -5.56 2.21 6.17
C TYR A 5 -4.11 2.41 5.73
N HIS A 6 -3.68 3.68 5.76
CA HIS A 6 -2.30 4.08 5.55
C HIS A 6 -2.02 5.34 6.37
N MET A 7 -0.89 5.41 7.07
CA MET A 7 -0.41 6.66 7.67
C MET A 7 0.65 7.22 6.74
N GLY A 8 0.40 8.42 6.24
CA GLY A 8 1.30 9.07 5.31
C GLY A 8 1.08 10.56 5.23
N TYR A 9 1.75 11.20 4.29
CA TYR A 9 1.70 12.61 3.98
C TYR A 9 0.95 12.76 2.66
N PRO A 10 -0.38 12.93 2.70
CA PRO A 10 -1.18 13.16 1.49
C PRO A 10 -0.81 14.52 0.90
N GLY A 11 -0.53 14.57 -0.41
CA GLY A 11 -0.12 15.80 -1.08
C GLY A 11 -1.28 16.78 -1.27
N ASP A 12 -2.47 16.27 -1.55
CA ASP A 12 -3.68 17.05 -1.74
C ASP A 12 -4.18 17.72 -0.44
N LYS A 13 -3.87 17.10 0.70
CA LYS A 13 -4.26 17.54 2.03
C LYS A 13 -3.07 18.20 2.74
N ASP A 14 -3.22 19.50 2.97
CA ASP A 14 -2.22 20.34 3.66
C ASP A 14 -0.82 20.31 3.01
N GLY A 15 -0.73 19.97 1.72
CA GLY A 15 0.53 19.92 0.97
C GLY A 15 1.52 18.85 1.46
N GLY A 16 1.05 17.80 2.13
CA GLY A 16 1.91 16.77 2.71
C GLY A 16 2.76 17.28 3.89
N SER A 17 2.33 18.34 4.58
CA SER A 17 3.10 18.94 5.67
C SER A 17 3.03 18.18 7.00
N GLN A 18 2.07 17.27 7.15
CA GLN A 18 1.87 16.49 8.37
C GLN A 18 1.36 15.07 8.09
N PRO A 19 1.67 14.10 8.95
CA PRO A 19 1.17 12.75 8.81
C PRO A 19 -0.34 12.71 9.08
N ASN A 20 -1.08 12.05 8.20
CA ASN A 20 -2.50 11.83 8.29
C ASN A 20 -2.79 10.33 8.20
N LEU A 21 -3.76 9.88 9.01
CA LEU A 21 -4.36 8.57 8.82
C LEU A 21 -5.35 8.65 7.66
N MET A 22 -5.01 7.99 6.57
CA MET A 22 -5.91 7.73 5.45
C MET A 22 -6.71 6.47 5.74
N THR A 23 -8.00 6.52 5.43
CA THR A 23 -8.98 5.45 5.65
C THR A 23 -9.83 5.29 4.40
N HIS A 24 -10.60 4.21 4.30
CA HIS A 24 -11.47 3.95 3.14
C HIS A 24 -10.71 3.92 1.81
N ILE A 25 -9.47 3.44 1.86
CA ILE A 25 -8.61 3.32 0.68
C ILE A 25 -9.19 2.26 -0.26
N THR A 26 -9.29 2.61 -1.53
CA THR A 26 -9.76 1.73 -2.59
C THR A 26 -8.58 0.95 -3.16
N VAL A 27 -8.70 -0.38 -3.18
CA VAL A 27 -7.75 -1.25 -3.89
C VAL A 27 -8.25 -1.51 -5.31
N PHE A 28 -7.42 -1.20 -6.29
CA PHE A 28 -7.68 -1.44 -7.71
C PHE A 28 -7.15 -2.81 -8.13
N GLY A 29 -7.91 -3.87 -7.83
CA GLY A 29 -7.50 -5.26 -8.09
C GLY A 29 -7.39 -5.65 -9.58
N ASP A 30 -7.95 -4.84 -10.48
CA ASP A 30 -7.79 -4.96 -11.95
C ASP A 30 -6.49 -4.33 -12.45
N ARG A 31 -5.74 -3.66 -11.56
CA ARG A 31 -4.46 -3.04 -11.82
C ARG A 31 -3.43 -3.71 -10.92
N THR A 32 -2.68 -4.63 -11.49
CA THR A 32 -1.59 -5.32 -10.83
C THR A 32 -0.33 -5.24 -11.69
N PHE A 33 0.84 -5.34 -11.05
CA PHE A 33 2.09 -5.59 -11.76
C PHE A 33 2.22 -7.02 -12.26
N ASP A 34 1.31 -7.90 -11.87
CA ASP A 34 1.35 -9.33 -12.17
C ASP A 34 0.29 -9.74 -13.20
N CYS A 35 0.35 -10.99 -13.63
CA CYS A 35 -0.64 -11.60 -14.53
C CYS A 35 -1.94 -11.99 -13.82
N ASP A 36 -1.99 -11.93 -12.48
CA ASP A 36 -3.15 -12.32 -11.68
C ASP A 36 -3.41 -11.40 -10.47
N GLY A 37 -4.52 -11.64 -9.77
CA GLY A 37 -4.93 -10.84 -8.62
C GLY A 37 -4.15 -11.10 -7.32
N THR A 38 -3.07 -11.90 -7.36
CA THR A 38 -2.28 -12.24 -6.18
C THR A 38 -1.01 -11.41 -6.03
N GLY A 39 -0.63 -10.66 -7.06
CA GLY A 39 0.55 -9.81 -7.04
C GLY A 39 0.33 -8.41 -6.46
N PRO A 40 1.31 -7.50 -6.65
CA PRO A 40 1.25 -6.13 -6.17
C PRO A 40 0.00 -5.38 -6.64
N PHE A 41 -0.63 -4.60 -5.76
CA PHE A 41 -1.85 -3.84 -6.07
C PHE A 41 -1.63 -2.32 -6.08
N TYR A 42 -2.51 -1.61 -6.79
CA TYR A 42 -2.61 -0.16 -6.75
C TYR A 42 -3.76 0.31 -5.86
N THR A 43 -3.62 1.53 -5.34
CA THR A 43 -4.66 2.19 -4.56
C THR A 43 -4.78 3.66 -4.92
N ASP A 44 -5.84 4.29 -4.40
CA ASP A 44 -6.04 5.74 -4.38
C ASP A 44 -5.35 6.44 -3.19
N THR A 45 -4.47 5.74 -2.47
CA THR A 45 -3.69 6.33 -1.38
C THR A 45 -2.89 7.52 -1.90
N ASP A 46 -3.12 8.70 -1.34
CA ASP A 46 -2.30 9.87 -1.62
C ASP A 46 -1.01 9.83 -0.79
N ALA A 47 0.12 9.67 -1.48
CA ALA A 47 1.42 9.72 -0.87
C ALA A 47 2.36 10.60 -1.70
N VAL A 48 2.89 11.66 -1.09
CA VAL A 48 4.05 12.40 -1.64
C VAL A 48 5.34 11.58 -1.53
N GLY A 49 6.34 11.97 -2.33
CA GLY A 49 7.66 11.33 -2.31
C GLY A 49 8.32 11.31 -0.92
N GLY A 50 9.11 10.26 -0.66
CA GLY A 50 9.81 10.05 0.63
C GLY A 50 9.13 9.07 1.59
N GLN A 51 8.00 8.48 1.19
CA GLN A 51 7.20 7.56 2.04
C GLN A 51 7.39 6.07 1.68
N SER A 52 8.37 5.77 0.84
CA SER A 52 8.67 4.40 0.41
C SER A 52 8.87 3.47 1.62
N GLY A 53 8.28 2.28 1.56
CA GLY A 53 8.23 1.31 2.64
C GLY A 53 7.07 1.50 3.62
N GLY A 54 6.29 2.59 3.53
CA GLY A 54 5.15 2.85 4.40
C GLY A 54 4.08 1.75 4.30
N PRO A 55 3.53 1.24 5.43
CA PRO A 55 2.66 0.08 5.37
C PRO A 55 1.25 0.44 4.88
N HIS A 56 0.65 -0.47 4.13
CA HIS A 56 -0.79 -0.56 3.96
C HIS A 56 -1.32 -1.65 4.89
N TRP A 57 -2.33 -1.35 5.70
CA TRP A 57 -2.80 -2.31 6.69
C TRP A 57 -4.33 -2.35 6.83
N LEU A 58 -4.77 -3.46 7.40
CA LEU A 58 -6.17 -3.74 7.76
C LEU A 58 -6.22 -4.05 9.26
N PRO A 59 -7.01 -3.31 10.06
CA PRO A 59 -7.33 -3.73 11.42
C PRO A 59 -8.27 -4.94 11.42
N ASP A 60 -8.06 -5.88 12.34
CA ASP A 60 -9.06 -6.93 12.65
C ASP A 60 -10.05 -6.47 13.74
N GLU A 61 -10.99 -7.35 14.10
CA GLU A 61 -12.03 -7.06 15.10
C GLU A 61 -11.45 -6.80 16.50
N GLU A 62 -10.26 -7.35 16.78
CA GLU A 62 -9.49 -7.19 18.02
C GLU A 62 -8.57 -5.96 17.99
N GLY A 63 -8.46 -5.26 16.87
CA GLY A 63 -7.62 -4.07 16.69
C GLY A 63 -6.15 -4.35 16.34
N ASN A 64 -5.78 -5.61 16.06
CA ASN A 64 -4.46 -5.92 15.50
C ASN A 64 -4.37 -5.38 14.07
N ARG A 65 -3.15 -5.02 13.64
CA ARG A 65 -2.92 -4.45 12.31
C ARG A 65 -2.16 -5.44 11.44
N TRP A 66 -2.84 -5.97 10.45
CA TRP A 66 -2.26 -6.85 9.44
C TRP A 66 -1.69 -6.01 8.31
N ILE A 67 -0.40 -6.18 8.00
CA ILE A 67 0.24 -5.49 6.88
C ILE A 67 -0.06 -6.27 5.61
N TRP A 68 -0.70 -5.59 4.65
CA TRP A 68 -1.06 -6.14 3.34
C TRP A 68 -0.07 -5.75 2.26
N GLY A 69 0.68 -4.68 2.46
CA GLY A 69 1.74 -4.28 1.55
C GLY A 69 2.58 -3.14 2.08
N ALA A 70 3.65 -2.83 1.35
CA ALA A 70 4.53 -1.69 1.62
C ALA A 70 4.56 -0.76 0.40
N LEU A 71 4.44 0.53 0.63
CA LEU A 71 4.40 1.55 -0.42
C LEU A 71 5.70 1.48 -1.24
N SER A 72 5.58 1.18 -2.51
CA SER A 72 6.75 0.92 -3.36
C SER A 72 6.92 2.03 -4.40
N ILE A 73 5.84 2.44 -5.04
CA ILE A 73 5.89 3.40 -6.15
C ILE A 73 4.69 4.35 -6.16
N GLY A 74 4.88 5.49 -6.81
CA GLY A 74 3.79 6.35 -7.29
C GLY A 74 3.76 6.32 -8.83
N VAL A 75 2.58 6.15 -9.41
CA VAL A 75 2.38 6.16 -10.86
C VAL A 75 1.45 7.30 -11.21
N SER A 76 1.90 8.17 -12.12
CA SER A 76 1.07 9.20 -12.71
C SER A 76 0.78 8.85 -14.16
N TYR A 77 -0.51 8.65 -14.46
CA TYR A 77 -0.97 8.65 -15.84
C TYR A 77 -1.35 10.10 -16.16
N GLY A 78 -0.81 10.64 -17.26
CA GLY A 78 -1.16 12.00 -17.70
C GLY A 78 -2.68 12.24 -17.68
N ALA A 79 -3.09 13.49 -17.41
CA ALA A 79 -4.46 13.92 -17.07
C ALA A 79 -4.80 13.96 -15.55
N GLY A 80 -3.80 14.03 -14.68
CA GLY A 80 -4.01 14.34 -13.26
C GLY A 80 -4.48 13.17 -12.40
N GLN A 81 -4.39 11.93 -12.90
CA GLN A 81 -4.63 10.72 -12.12
C GLN A 81 -3.31 10.15 -11.61
N GLY A 82 -3.21 10.05 -10.29
CA GLY A 82 -2.11 9.41 -9.58
C GLY A 82 -2.58 8.17 -8.84
N TYR A 83 -1.73 7.15 -8.78
CA TYR A 83 -1.96 5.91 -8.03
C TYR A 83 -0.73 5.58 -7.20
N SER A 84 -0.95 4.99 -6.03
CA SER A 84 0.11 4.45 -5.18
C SER A 84 0.13 2.93 -5.27
N GLY A 85 1.27 2.38 -5.67
CA GLY A 85 1.50 0.95 -5.81
C GLY A 85 2.19 0.36 -4.57
N PHE A 86 1.68 -0.77 -4.09
CA PHE A 86 2.19 -1.44 -2.89
C PHE A 86 2.78 -2.81 -3.25
N SER A 87 4.03 -3.05 -2.85
CA SER A 87 4.58 -4.41 -2.85
C SER A 87 3.76 -5.23 -1.87
N SER A 88 3.17 -6.31 -2.34
CA SER A 88 2.15 -7.09 -1.64
C SER A 88 2.02 -8.44 -2.32
N GLY A 89 1.10 -9.27 -1.82
CA GLY A 89 0.78 -10.52 -2.47
C GLY A 89 1.61 -11.72 -2.01
N ALA A 90 1.41 -12.85 -2.69
CA ALA A 90 2.12 -14.10 -2.39
C ALA A 90 3.64 -13.90 -2.46
N GLU A 91 4.11 -13.17 -3.46
CA GLU A 91 5.54 -12.94 -3.71
C GLU A 91 6.23 -12.23 -2.53
N MET A 92 5.54 -11.28 -1.90
CA MET A 92 6.06 -10.62 -0.70
C MET A 92 6.08 -11.57 0.49
N ILE A 93 5.01 -12.32 0.71
CA ILE A 93 4.87 -13.21 1.86
C ILE A 93 5.86 -14.38 1.77
N ASP A 94 5.99 -14.98 0.60
CA ASP A 94 6.89 -16.09 0.33
C ASP A 94 8.35 -15.67 0.48
N ALA A 95 8.72 -14.50 -0.03
CA ALA A 95 10.05 -13.93 0.18
C ALA A 95 10.34 -13.68 1.67
N ILE A 96 9.37 -13.16 2.44
CA ILE A 96 9.52 -12.96 3.89
C ILE A 96 9.69 -14.30 4.62
N ASN A 97 8.90 -15.31 4.27
CA ASN A 97 8.98 -16.63 4.88
C ASN A 97 10.33 -17.29 4.61
N GLN A 98 10.79 -17.26 3.35
CA GLN A 98 12.11 -17.75 2.98
C GLN A 98 13.22 -17.05 3.77
N MET A 99 13.19 -15.72 3.85
CA MET A 99 14.20 -14.97 4.59
C MET A 99 14.21 -15.29 6.09
N ARG A 100 13.05 -15.62 6.70
CA ARG A 100 12.98 -16.04 8.10
C ARG A 100 13.55 -17.43 8.33
N GLU A 101 13.39 -18.33 7.37
CA GLU A 101 13.99 -19.68 7.43
C GLU A 101 15.51 -19.60 7.27
N GLU A 102 16.00 -18.71 6.41
CA GLU A 102 17.43 -18.52 6.16
C GLU A 102 18.13 -17.69 7.27
N PHE A 103 17.42 -16.75 7.92
CA PHE A 103 17.95 -15.82 8.92
C PHE A 103 17.05 -15.74 10.18
N PRO A 104 17.15 -16.70 11.11
CA PRO A 104 16.34 -16.73 12.35
C PRO A 104 16.76 -15.70 13.41
#